data_AF-A0A7D5VGE2-F1
#
_entry.id   AF-A0A7D5VGE2-F1
#
_cell.length_a   1.000
_cell.length_b   1.000
_cell.length_c   1.000
_cell.angle_alpha   90.00
_cell.angle_beta   90.00
_cell.angle_gamma   90.00
#
_symmetry.space_group_name_H-M   'P 1'
#
loop_
_entity.id
_entity.type
_entity.pdbx_description
1 polymer ?
#
loop_
_entity_poly.entity_id
_entity_poly.type
_entity_poly.pdbx_seq_one_letter_code
_entity_poly.pdbx_strand_id
1 'polypeptide(L)'
;MADYSNPNTKLTARSYAWSATLTRGPLKHGKNAAQDRTGSYTPPAGATVGTLLDGIRTMHARECGIPVAEVVLVRYSLHEK
;
A
#
# COMPACT_ATOMS: atom_id res chain seq x y z
N MET A 1 -19.04 -6.66 -5.74
CA MET A 1 -17.99 -5.78 -5.19
C MET A 1 -16.65 -6.25 -5.74
N ALA A 2 -15.76 -5.34 -6.11
CA ALA A 2 -14.42 -5.72 -6.55
C ALA A 2 -13.62 -6.29 -5.36
N ASP A 3 -12.86 -7.35 -5.58
CA ASP A 3 -12.00 -7.94 -4.55
C ASP A 3 -10.68 -7.20 -4.46
N TYR A 4 -10.62 -6.16 -3.62
CA TYR A 4 -9.38 -5.42 -3.41
C TYR A 4 -8.35 -6.16 -2.56
N SER A 5 -8.61 -7.38 -2.09
CA SER A 5 -7.58 -8.22 -1.47
C SER A 5 -6.66 -8.85 -2.51
N ASN A 6 -7.16 -9.01 -3.75
CA ASN A 6 -6.40 -9.58 -4.86
C ASN A 6 -5.53 -8.50 -5.55
N PRO A 7 -4.18 -8.66 -5.59
CA PRO A 7 -3.29 -7.67 -6.19
C PRO A 7 -3.48 -7.51 -7.70
N ASN A 8 -4.11 -8.47 -8.37
CA ASN A 8 -4.40 -8.41 -9.80
C ASN A 8 -5.71 -7.71 -10.14
N THR A 9 -6.52 -7.35 -9.13
CA THR A 9 -7.77 -6.62 -9.34
C THR A 9 -7.48 -5.27 -9.96
N LYS A 10 -8.15 -4.99 -11.09
CA LYS A 10 -8.04 -3.72 -11.80
C LYS A 10 -8.72 -2.61 -11.01
N LEU A 11 -8.08 -1.44 -11.00
CA LEU A 11 -8.62 -0.22 -10.39
C LEU A 11 -9.31 0.59 -11.49
N THR A 12 -10.63 0.52 -11.52
CA THR A 12 -11.46 1.08 -12.60
C THR A 12 -12.18 2.37 -12.22
N ALA A 13 -12.29 2.68 -10.92
CA ALA A 13 -12.88 3.93 -10.48
C ALA A 13 -11.93 5.11 -10.73
N ARG A 14 -12.51 6.31 -10.79
CA ARG A 14 -11.78 7.56 -11.03
C ARG A 14 -10.77 7.85 -9.94
N SER A 15 -11.10 7.53 -8.69
CA SER A 15 -10.23 7.77 -7.54
C SER A 15 -10.52 6.76 -6.44
N TYR A 16 -9.52 6.51 -5.62
CA TYR A 16 -9.58 5.64 -4.46
C TYR A 16 -9.00 6.36 -3.25
N ALA A 17 -9.59 6.14 -2.06
CA ALA A 17 -8.90 6.41 -0.81
C ALA A 17 -8.32 5.11 -0.25
N TRP A 18 -7.14 5.24 0.35
CA TRP A 18 -6.44 4.11 0.94
C TRP A 18 -5.94 4.45 2.33
N SER A 19 -5.85 3.41 3.15
CA SER A 19 -5.08 3.39 4.40
C SER A 19 -4.16 2.18 4.39
N ALA A 20 -2.96 2.31 4.94
CA ALA A 20 -1.98 1.24 5.01
C ALA A 20 -1.15 1.35 6.29
N THR A 21 -0.83 0.22 6.89
CA THR A 21 0.14 0.13 7.99
C THR A 21 1.40 -0.52 7.48
N LEU A 22 2.51 0.19 7.60
CA LEU A 22 3.81 -0.22 7.10
C LEU A 22 4.79 -0.36 8.26
N THR A 23 5.78 -1.23 8.12
CA THR A 23 6.87 -1.35 9.08
C THR A 23 8.16 -1.66 8.35
N ARG A 24 9.28 -1.30 8.99
CA ARG A 24 10.60 -1.77 8.55
C ARG A 24 10.77 -3.23 8.97
N GLY A 25 11.18 -4.07 8.04
CA GLY A 25 11.53 -5.47 8.24
C GLY A 25 12.96 -5.66 8.77
N PRO A 26 13.30 -6.86 9.26
CA PRO A 26 12.43 -8.03 9.40
C PRO A 26 11.41 -7.88 10.56
N LEU A 27 10.21 -8.44 10.38
CA LEU A 27 9.20 -8.49 11.43
C LEU A 27 9.71 -9.31 12.62
N LYS A 28 9.68 -8.73 13.81
CA LYS A 28 10.00 -9.44 15.06
C LYS A 28 8.71 -9.83 15.79
N HIS A 29 8.75 -10.93 16.52
CA HIS A 29 7.68 -11.26 17.46
C HIS A 29 7.64 -10.19 18.57
N GLY A 30 6.55 -9.42 18.65
CA GLY A 30 6.39 -8.31 19.58
C GLY A 30 6.22 -6.95 18.90
N LYS A 31 6.75 -5.89 19.53
CA LYS A 31 6.61 -4.52 19.02
C LYS A 31 7.47 -4.30 17.77
N ASN A 32 6.82 -3.96 16.67
CA ASN A 32 7.46 -3.46 15.45
C ASN A 32 7.16 -1.98 15.31
N ALA A 33 8.07 -1.21 14.73
CA ALA A 33 7.87 0.21 14.44
C ALA A 33 6.91 0.36 13.25
N ALA A 34 5.62 0.17 13.51
CA ALA A 34 4.56 0.33 12.53
C ALA A 34 4.18 1.80 12.37
N GLN A 35 3.95 2.23 11.13
CA GLN A 35 3.48 3.54 10.77
C GLN A 35 2.20 3.41 9.94
N ASP A 36 1.13 4.01 10.44
CA ASP A 36 -0.12 4.14 9.69
C ASP A 36 -0.02 5.31 8.71
N ARG A 37 -0.54 5.09 7.50
CA ARG A 37 -0.56 6.06 6.41
C ARG A 37 -1.90 6.03 5.72
N THR A 38 -2.29 7.17 5.19
CA THR A 38 -3.51 7.34 4.41
C THR A 38 -3.24 8.21 3.21
N GLY A 39 -3.99 8.00 2.13
CA GLY A 39 -3.88 8.86 0.97
C GLY A 39 -5.02 8.68 -0.01
N SER A 40 -4.92 9.41 -1.12
CA SER A 40 -5.79 9.23 -2.27
C SER A 40 -4.94 8.79 -3.46
N TYR A 41 -5.54 8.03 -4.35
CA TYR A 41 -4.89 7.51 -5.54
C TYR A 41 -5.82 7.66 -6.75
N THR A 42 -5.26 8.17 -7.85
CA THR A 42 -5.94 8.24 -9.14
C THR A 42 -5.23 7.24 -10.06
N PRO A 43 -5.86 6.08 -10.36
CA PRO A 43 -5.22 5.04 -11.14
C PRO A 43 -5.00 5.51 -12.58
N PRO A 44 -3.80 5.33 -13.16
CA PRO A 44 -3.64 5.35 -14.60
C PRO A 44 -4.38 4.16 -15.24
N ALA A 45 -4.60 4.24 -16.56
CA ALA A 45 -5.25 3.16 -17.29
C ALA A 45 -4.48 1.84 -17.12
N GLY A 46 -5.20 0.78 -16.70
CA GLY A 46 -4.62 -0.55 -16.47
C GLY A 46 -3.97 -0.76 -15.11
N ALA A 47 -4.02 0.21 -14.19
CA ALA A 47 -3.53 0.03 -12.84
C ALA A 47 -4.28 -1.08 -12.09
N THR A 48 -3.56 -1.78 -11.23
CA THR A 48 -4.09 -2.82 -10.35
C THR A 48 -3.84 -2.48 -8.88
N VAL A 49 -4.51 -3.19 -7.98
CA VAL A 49 -4.22 -3.10 -6.53
C VAL A 49 -2.72 -3.28 -6.27
N GLY A 50 -2.06 -4.24 -6.93
CA GLY A 50 -0.63 -4.47 -6.82
C GLY A 50 0.20 -3.24 -7.14
N THR A 51 -0.11 -2.55 -8.26
CA THR A 51 0.61 -1.32 -8.64
C THR A 51 0.46 -0.20 -7.60
N LEU A 52 -0.70 -0.10 -6.95
CA LEU A 52 -0.91 0.83 -5.83
C LEU A 52 -0.07 0.44 -4.61
N LEU A 53 -0.10 -0.84 -4.21
CA LEU A 53 0.64 -1.32 -3.04
C LEU A 53 2.15 -1.14 -3.20
N ASP A 54 2.69 -1.39 -4.39
CA ASP A 54 4.11 -1.16 -4.70
C ASP A 54 4.46 0.33 -4.66
N GLY A 55 3.56 1.19 -5.13
CA GLY A 55 3.68 2.65 -4.99
C GLY A 55 3.74 3.09 -3.53
N ILE A 56 2.86 2.55 -2.68
CA ILE A 56 2.83 2.83 -1.23
C ILE A 56 4.15 2.41 -0.56
N ARG A 57 4.65 1.20 -0.87
CA ARG A 57 5.93 0.71 -0.34
C ARG A 57 7.10 1.58 -0.78
N THR A 58 7.12 1.97 -2.06
CA THR A 58 8.18 2.82 -2.65
C THR A 58 8.22 4.20 -2.03
N MET A 59 7.05 4.81 -1.82
CA MET A 59 6.92 6.10 -1.12
C MET A 59 7.50 6.01 0.29
N HIS A 60 7.06 5.02 1.07
CA HIS A 60 7.53 4.84 2.45
C HIS A 60 9.04 4.56 2.52
N ALA A 61 9.56 3.72 1.63
CA ALA A 61 10.99 3.44 1.51
C ALA A 61 11.81 4.73 1.29
N ARG A 62 11.36 5.59 0.37
CA ARG A 62 12.02 6.87 0.07
C ARG A 62 12.01 7.82 1.25
N GLU A 63 10.87 7.95 1.92
CA GLU A 63 10.75 8.85 3.08
C GLU A 63 11.55 8.39 4.28
N CYS A 64 11.62 7.09 4.51
CA CYS A 64 12.39 6.52 5.62
C CYS A 64 13.87 6.28 5.29
N GLY A 65 14.29 6.49 4.03
CA GLY A 65 15.66 6.23 3.58
C GLY A 65 16.07 4.76 3.67
N ILE A 66 15.13 3.83 3.42
CA ILE A 66 15.36 2.38 3.51
C ILE A 66 15.10 1.69 2.16
N PRO A 67 15.68 0.50 1.91
CA PRO A 67 15.35 -0.29 0.73
C PRO A 67 13.87 -0.69 0.70
N VAL A 68 13.25 -0.71 -0.48
CA VAL A 68 11.84 -1.15 -0.65
C VAL A 68 11.65 -2.60 -0.17
N ALA A 69 12.68 -3.45 -0.33
CA ALA A 69 12.67 -4.82 0.16
C ALA A 69 12.60 -4.92 1.70
N GLU A 70 12.98 -3.86 2.43
CA GLU A 70 12.82 -3.77 3.88
C GLU A 70 11.44 -3.21 4.28
N VAL A 71 10.59 -2.81 3.34
CA VAL A 71 9.25 -2.30 3.66
C VAL A 71 8.25 -3.46 3.69
N VAL A 72 7.68 -3.68 4.87
CA VAL A 72 6.61 -4.67 5.06
C VAL A 72 5.28 -3.94 5.18
N LEU A 73 4.37 -4.22 4.26
CA LEU A 73 2.98 -3.77 4.33
C LEU A 73 2.18 -4.80 5.14
N VAL A 74 1.73 -4.41 6.33
CA VAL A 74 1.09 -5.31 7.31
C VAL A 74 -0.41 -5.44 7.04
N ARG A 75 -1.06 -4.30 6.78
CA ARG A 75 -2.49 -4.23 6.42
C ARG A 75 -2.71 -3.04 5.51
N TYR A 76 -3.76 -3.12 4.71
CA TYR A 76 -4.28 -1.98 3.96
C TYR A 76 -5.80 -2.07 3.86
N SER A 77 -6.40 -0.94 3.52
CA SER A 77 -7.80 -0.85 3.12
C SER A 77 -7.88 0.10 1.94
N LEU A 78 -8.75 -0.24 0.99
CA LEU A 78 -8.94 0.50 -0.25
C LEU A 78 -10.44 0.63 -0.50
N HIS A 79 -10.90 1.84 -0.80
CA HIS A 79 -12.28 2.09 -1.17
C HIS A 79 -12.36 3.12 -2.30
N GLU A 80 -13.37 2.96 -3.15
CA GLU A 80 -13.69 3.89 -4.23
C GLU A 80 -14.18 5.22 -3.65
N LYS A 81 -13.85 6.31 -4.34
CA LYS A 81 -14.37 7.66 -4.07
C LYS A 81 -15.33 8.11 -5.16
#